data_AF-A0A940VG72-F1
#
_entry.id   AF-A0A940VG72-F1
#
_cell.length_a   1.000
_cell.length_b   1.000
_cell.length_c   1.000
_cell.angle_alpha   90.00
_cell.angle_beta   90.00
_cell.angle_gamma   90.00
#
_symmetry.space_group_name_H-M   'P 1'
#
loop_
_entity.id
_entity.type
_entity.pdbx_description
1 polymer ?
#
loop_
_entity_poly.entity_id
_entity_poly.type
_entity_poly.pdbx_seq_one_letter_code
_entity_poly.pdbx_strand_id
1 'polypeptide(L)'
;MTFPALAGSLESLAKDGPQAFYRGPIADAIEAEMRAGGGFLTKADLAAYTVKTHAPLLGRYRNLELAFSPGATGGITALETLNILSAFPSDQVGWDSATGLHLRAEAVRYAFQDRFTYLGDPERVEAPWHALASTAYGEAVAGCFRRRGPRSQKPGPDPWRFEAKTRRAADPSAAAGPSGDCTTHIGAVDRQRNLVSLTHTAVSLFGSRVVVPGTGILLSNGMIWFDPEPGRPNSVGSGKRALVNMVPVLAFRRGEPYLTLGAPGGRKIVSAIPQVL
;
A
#
# COMPACT_ATOMS: atom_id res chain seq x y z
N MET A 1 21.84 -18.26 16.30
CA MET A 1 22.35 -17.28 15.31
C MET A 1 22.52 -15.97 16.04
N THR A 2 23.60 -15.22 15.79
CA THR A 2 23.91 -13.94 16.46
C THR A 2 24.26 -12.88 15.43
N PHE A 3 23.86 -11.63 15.67
CA PHE A 3 24.13 -10.49 14.78
C PHE A 3 24.72 -9.30 15.57
N PRO A 4 26.00 -9.34 15.98
CA PRO A 4 26.58 -8.33 16.86
C PRO A 4 26.52 -6.90 16.31
N ALA A 5 26.77 -6.73 15.00
CA ALA A 5 26.68 -5.42 14.33
C ALA A 5 25.26 -4.84 14.37
N LEU A 6 24.24 -5.69 14.15
CA LEU A 6 22.83 -5.28 14.22
C LEU A 6 22.43 -4.93 15.65
N ALA A 7 22.93 -5.66 16.66
CA ALA A 7 22.70 -5.34 18.06
C ALA A 7 23.25 -3.94 18.40
N GLY A 8 24.50 -3.64 18.04
CA GLY A 8 25.09 -2.30 18.25
C GLY A 8 24.32 -1.18 17.54
N SER A 9 23.83 -1.43 16.31
CA SER A 9 22.95 -0.48 15.62
C SER A 9 21.64 -0.25 16.38
N LEU A 10 20.97 -1.31 16.84
CA LEU A 10 19.73 -1.21 17.61
C LEU A 10 19.92 -0.53 18.97
N GLU A 11 21.06 -0.76 19.64
CA GLU A 11 21.44 -0.07 20.88
C GLU A 11 21.63 1.44 20.67
N SER A 12 22.29 1.87 19.58
CA SER A 12 22.42 3.30 19.26
C SER A 12 21.05 3.92 18.91
N LEU A 13 20.16 3.21 18.21
CA LEU A 13 18.79 3.70 17.98
C LEU A 13 17.97 3.82 19.26
N ALA A 14 18.16 2.91 20.22
CA ALA A 14 17.47 2.95 21.51
C ALA A 14 17.98 4.08 22.41
N LYS A 15 19.28 4.40 22.34
CA LYS A 15 19.93 5.44 23.16
C LYS A 15 19.82 6.84 22.56
N ASP A 16 20.17 6.98 21.28
CA ASP A 16 20.37 8.25 20.59
C ASP A 16 19.19 8.59 19.65
N GLY A 17 18.19 7.71 19.57
CA GLY A 17 16.98 7.87 18.78
C GLY A 17 17.19 7.71 17.26
N PRO A 18 16.19 8.08 16.43
CA PRO A 18 16.27 7.88 14.98
C PRO A 18 17.39 8.70 14.30
N GLN A 19 17.92 9.74 14.95
CA GLN A 19 19.00 10.55 14.38
C GLN A 19 20.31 9.77 14.21
N ALA A 20 20.55 8.73 15.02
CA ALA A 20 21.66 7.80 14.81
C ALA A 20 21.59 7.11 13.43
N PHE A 21 20.37 6.78 12.95
CA PHE A 21 20.15 6.23 11.61
C PHE A 21 20.34 7.27 10.51
N TYR A 22 19.66 8.41 10.63
CA TYR A 22 19.50 9.36 9.51
C TYR A 22 20.64 10.38 9.38
N ARG A 23 21.40 10.62 10.46
CA ARG A 23 22.47 11.65 10.49
C ARG A 23 23.77 11.17 11.16
N GLY A 24 23.71 10.10 11.95
CA GLY A 24 24.86 9.50 12.63
C GLY A 24 25.68 8.55 11.76
N PRO A 25 26.59 7.76 12.38
CA PRO A 25 27.53 6.86 11.68
C PRO A 25 26.87 5.80 10.79
N ILE A 26 25.61 5.42 11.08
CA ILE A 26 24.84 4.51 10.23
C ILE A 26 24.59 5.14 8.85
N ALA A 27 24.29 6.45 8.79
CA ALA A 27 24.11 7.16 7.52
C ALA A 27 25.42 7.24 6.71
N ASP A 28 26.56 7.45 7.38
CA ASP A 28 27.88 7.43 6.73
C ASP A 28 28.19 6.06 6.14
N ALA A 29 27.90 4.98 6.89
CA ALA A 29 28.10 3.61 6.41
C ALA A 29 27.17 3.27 5.23
N ILE A 30 25.91 3.71 5.25
CA ILE A 30 24.98 3.54 4.12
C ILE A 30 25.48 4.28 2.87
N GLU A 31 25.95 5.53 2.99
CA GLU A 31 26.49 6.27 1.85
C GLU A 31 27.78 5.61 1.30
N ALA A 32 28.67 5.13 2.16
CA ALA A 32 29.88 4.44 1.75
C ALA A 32 29.56 3.16 0.96
N GLU A 33 28.62 2.34 1.43
CA GLU A 33 28.15 1.14 0.74
C GLU A 33 27.48 1.48 -0.60
N MET A 34 26.62 2.51 -0.62
CA MET A 34 26.00 2.99 -1.86
C MET A 34 27.04 3.45 -2.88
N ARG A 35 28.06 4.22 -2.46
CA ARG A 35 29.13 4.67 -3.35
C ARG A 35 29.96 3.50 -3.89
N ALA A 36 30.26 2.50 -3.05
CA ALA A 36 30.98 1.29 -3.46
C ALA A 36 30.17 0.43 -4.45
N GLY A 37 28.86 0.33 -4.26
CA GLY A 37 27.94 -0.42 -5.12
C GLY A 37 27.40 0.33 -6.34
N GLY A 38 27.77 1.59 -6.56
CA GLY A 38 27.24 2.42 -7.66
C GLY A 38 25.78 2.88 -7.47
N GLY A 39 25.29 2.88 -6.23
CA GLY A 39 23.97 3.37 -5.84
C GLY A 39 23.90 4.90 -5.67
N PHE A 40 22.68 5.41 -5.53
CA PHE A 40 22.38 6.85 -5.58
C PHE A 40 22.04 7.48 -4.22
N LEU A 41 21.82 6.69 -3.17
CA LEU A 41 21.36 7.20 -1.88
C LEU A 41 22.54 7.81 -1.08
N THR A 42 22.42 9.09 -0.76
CA THR A 42 23.41 9.85 0.02
C THR A 42 23.00 10.00 1.49
N LYS A 43 23.95 10.40 2.33
CA LYS A 43 23.67 10.85 3.70
C LYS A 43 22.79 12.11 3.72
N ALA A 44 22.85 12.96 2.69
CA ALA A 44 21.96 14.12 2.58
C ALA A 44 20.50 13.69 2.36
N ASP A 45 20.25 12.68 1.53
CA ASP A 45 18.90 12.11 1.32
C ASP A 45 18.33 11.51 2.62
N LEU A 46 19.17 10.77 3.36
CA LEU A 46 18.81 10.24 4.68
C LEU A 46 18.49 11.36 5.68
N ALA A 47 19.33 12.40 5.74
CA ALA A 47 19.15 13.53 6.66
C ALA A 47 17.93 14.40 6.32
N ALA A 48 17.48 14.40 5.06
CA ALA A 48 16.30 15.10 4.56
C ALA A 48 14.98 14.30 4.73
N TYR A 49 15.07 12.99 5.00
CA TYR A 49 13.88 12.16 5.20
C TYR A 49 13.08 12.58 6.44
N THR A 50 11.76 12.62 6.29
CA THR A 50 10.81 12.87 7.39
C THR A 50 9.67 11.86 7.33
N VAL A 51 9.27 11.34 8.49
CA VAL A 51 8.06 10.52 8.62
C VAL A 51 6.85 11.41 8.46
N LYS A 52 5.88 10.99 7.64
CA LYS A 52 4.65 11.74 7.36
C LYS A 52 3.48 11.13 8.11
N THR A 53 2.71 11.98 8.77
CA THR A 53 1.46 11.61 9.46
C THR A 53 0.29 12.21 8.68
N HIS A 54 -0.71 11.39 8.38
CA HIS A 54 -1.87 11.77 7.58
C HIS A 54 -3.16 11.26 8.24
N ALA A 55 -4.28 11.94 7.99
CA ALA A 55 -5.60 11.41 8.33
C ALA A 55 -5.86 10.12 7.51
N PRO A 56 -6.50 9.08 8.09
CA PRO A 56 -6.72 7.81 7.40
C PRO A 56 -7.62 7.99 6.17
N LEU A 57 -7.42 7.14 5.15
CA LEU A 57 -8.41 6.93 4.11
C LEU A 57 -9.59 6.17 4.75
N LEU A 58 -10.73 6.84 4.90
CA LEU A 58 -11.93 6.27 5.51
C LEU A 58 -12.83 5.64 4.45
N GLY A 59 -13.37 4.47 4.78
CA GLY A 59 -14.34 3.75 3.95
C GLY A 59 -15.41 3.07 4.79
N ARG A 60 -16.42 2.53 4.12
CA ARG A 60 -17.44 1.67 4.74
C ARG A 60 -17.63 0.44 3.86
N TYR A 61 -17.72 -0.73 4.46
CA TYR A 61 -18.11 -1.95 3.76
C TYR A 61 -19.11 -2.73 4.61
N ARG A 62 -20.31 -2.92 4.09
CA ARG A 62 -21.45 -3.52 4.80
C ARG A 62 -21.69 -2.82 6.15
N ASN A 63 -21.46 -3.50 7.26
CA ASN A 63 -21.64 -2.99 8.63
C ASN A 63 -20.32 -2.54 9.31
N LEU A 64 -19.20 -2.49 8.56
CA LEU A 64 -17.90 -2.08 9.04
C LEU A 64 -17.56 -0.65 8.58
N GLU A 65 -16.98 0.10 9.51
CA GLU A 65 -16.26 1.36 9.26
C GLU A 65 -14.78 1.01 9.16
N LEU A 66 -14.10 1.44 8.10
CA LEU A 66 -12.75 1.02 7.77
C LEU A 66 -11.83 2.22 7.67
N ALA A 67 -10.63 2.12 8.26
CA ALA A 67 -9.56 3.08 8.13
C ALA A 67 -8.33 2.41 7.50
N PHE A 68 -7.92 2.92 6.35
CA PHE A 68 -6.76 2.49 5.57
C PHE A 68 -5.66 3.55 5.62
N SER A 69 -4.43 3.17 5.25
CA SER A 69 -3.42 4.17 4.91
C SER A 69 -3.83 4.99 3.69
N PRO A 70 -3.75 6.34 3.74
CA PRO A 70 -3.68 7.18 2.54
C PRO A 70 -2.23 7.15 2.02
N GLY A 71 -1.89 7.98 1.03
CA GLY A 71 -0.54 7.95 0.44
C GLY A 71 -0.33 6.68 -0.41
N ALA A 72 0.63 6.70 -1.34
CA ALA A 72 0.80 5.76 -2.45
C ALA A 72 0.87 4.28 -2.01
N THR A 73 -0.27 3.65 -1.71
CA THR A 73 -0.40 2.38 -0.99
C THR A 73 -1.44 1.47 -1.66
N GLY A 74 -1.71 0.29 -1.09
CA GLY A 74 -2.81 -0.56 -1.55
C GLY A 74 -4.19 -0.10 -1.07
N GLY A 75 -4.27 0.86 -0.14
CA GLY A 75 -5.50 1.25 0.56
C GLY A 75 -6.64 1.66 -0.37
N ILE A 76 -6.34 2.53 -1.35
CA ILE A 76 -7.35 3.01 -2.32
C ILE A 76 -7.96 1.87 -3.12
N THR A 77 -7.13 0.94 -3.62
CA THR A 77 -7.56 -0.12 -4.52
C THR A 77 -8.31 -1.21 -3.75
N ALA A 78 -7.94 -1.45 -2.49
CA ALA A 78 -8.72 -2.29 -1.60
C ALA A 78 -10.11 -1.70 -1.32
N LEU A 79 -10.19 -0.39 -1.02
CA LEU A 79 -11.46 0.31 -0.80
C LEU A 79 -12.32 0.35 -2.08
N GLU A 80 -11.72 0.63 -3.24
CA GLU A 80 -12.40 0.59 -4.54
C GLU A 80 -12.98 -0.80 -4.82
N THR A 81 -12.19 -1.86 -4.61
CA THR A 81 -12.64 -3.26 -4.73
C THR A 81 -13.85 -3.54 -3.82
N LEU A 82 -13.82 -3.05 -2.57
CA LEU A 82 -14.93 -3.19 -1.61
C LEU A 82 -16.16 -2.38 -2.03
N ASN A 83 -16.00 -1.16 -2.55
CA ASN A 83 -17.09 -0.34 -3.09
C ASN A 83 -17.76 -1.04 -4.29
N ILE A 84 -16.99 -1.59 -5.23
CA ILE A 84 -17.50 -2.38 -6.35
C ILE A 84 -18.29 -3.61 -5.86
N LEU A 85 -17.74 -4.35 -4.89
CA LEU A 85 -18.41 -5.53 -4.32
C LEU A 85 -19.66 -5.17 -3.51
N SER A 86 -19.74 -3.96 -2.95
CA SER A 86 -20.88 -3.49 -2.17
C SER A 86 -22.18 -3.39 -2.99
N ALA A 87 -22.06 -3.13 -4.29
CA ALA A 87 -23.18 -3.06 -5.24
C ALA A 87 -23.88 -4.41 -5.50
N PHE A 88 -23.31 -5.53 -5.02
CA PHE A 88 -23.89 -6.86 -5.11
C PHE A 88 -24.40 -7.35 -3.75
N PRO A 89 -25.46 -8.18 -3.70
CA PRO A 89 -25.85 -8.92 -2.50
C PRO A 89 -24.71 -9.80 -1.95
N SER A 90 -24.63 -9.94 -0.62
CA SER A 90 -23.50 -10.61 0.05
C SER A 90 -23.42 -12.12 -0.25
N ASP A 91 -24.55 -12.77 -0.47
CA ASP A 91 -24.69 -14.15 -0.91
C ASP A 91 -24.20 -14.38 -2.35
N GLN A 92 -24.24 -13.35 -3.20
CA GLN A 92 -23.74 -13.43 -4.59
C GLN A 92 -22.22 -13.27 -4.70
N VAL A 93 -21.54 -12.76 -3.68
CA VAL A 93 -20.08 -12.56 -3.64
C VAL A 93 -19.36 -13.55 -2.69
N GLY A 94 -19.94 -14.76 -2.53
CA GLY A 94 -19.38 -15.85 -1.74
C GLY A 94 -18.09 -16.45 -2.29
N TRP A 95 -17.47 -17.33 -1.48
CA TRP A 95 -16.26 -18.10 -1.80
C TRP A 95 -16.54 -19.48 -2.39
N ASP A 96 -17.75 -19.94 -2.17
CA ASP A 96 -18.32 -21.27 -2.42
C ASP A 96 -19.02 -21.39 -3.79
N SER A 97 -19.08 -20.31 -4.56
CA SER A 97 -19.74 -20.28 -5.87
C SER A 97 -18.87 -19.67 -6.97
N ALA A 98 -18.96 -20.24 -8.17
CA ALA A 98 -18.29 -19.72 -9.35
C ALA A 98 -18.72 -18.28 -9.69
N THR A 99 -19.96 -17.89 -9.35
CA THR A 99 -20.45 -16.52 -9.52
C THR A 99 -19.76 -15.55 -8.55
N GLY A 100 -19.63 -15.92 -7.27
CA GLY A 100 -18.95 -15.07 -6.28
C GLY A 100 -17.46 -14.90 -6.58
N LEU A 101 -16.78 -15.98 -6.94
CA LEU A 101 -15.39 -15.93 -7.40
C LEU A 101 -15.22 -15.06 -8.65
N HIS A 102 -16.14 -15.16 -9.62
CA HIS A 102 -16.14 -14.34 -10.83
C HIS A 102 -16.34 -12.84 -10.52
N LEU A 103 -17.31 -12.48 -9.68
CA LEU A 103 -17.54 -11.09 -9.28
C LEU A 103 -16.33 -10.51 -8.51
N ARG A 104 -15.69 -11.29 -7.63
CA ARG A 104 -14.45 -10.89 -6.93
C ARG A 104 -13.28 -10.71 -7.88
N ALA A 105 -13.08 -11.63 -8.83
CA ALA A 105 -12.03 -11.53 -9.83
C ALA A 105 -12.20 -10.29 -10.72
N GLU A 106 -13.43 -9.98 -11.14
CA GLU A 106 -13.73 -8.79 -11.92
C GLU A 106 -13.55 -7.50 -11.10
N ALA A 107 -14.00 -7.44 -9.84
CA ALA A 107 -13.80 -6.28 -8.95
C ALA A 107 -12.32 -5.97 -8.74
N VAL A 108 -11.52 -6.99 -8.40
CA VAL A 108 -10.06 -6.86 -8.31
C VAL A 108 -9.47 -6.42 -9.64
N ARG A 109 -9.93 -6.95 -10.79
CA ARG A 109 -9.40 -6.60 -12.11
C ARG A 109 -9.63 -5.14 -12.48
N TYR A 110 -10.83 -4.59 -12.28
CA TYR A 110 -11.09 -3.16 -12.59
C TYR A 110 -10.29 -2.25 -11.64
N ALA A 111 -10.33 -2.51 -10.33
CA ALA A 111 -9.56 -1.71 -9.38
C ALA A 111 -8.05 -1.77 -9.65
N PHE A 112 -7.51 -2.92 -10.06
CA PHE A 112 -6.11 -3.02 -10.49
C PHE A 112 -5.82 -2.34 -11.85
N GLN A 113 -6.80 -2.24 -12.74
CA GLN A 113 -6.66 -1.48 -13.98
C GLN A 113 -6.56 0.02 -13.68
N ASP A 114 -7.46 0.55 -12.85
CA ASP A 114 -7.44 1.97 -12.48
C ASP A 114 -6.21 2.31 -11.64
N ARG A 115 -5.85 1.39 -10.71
CA ARG A 115 -4.56 1.36 -10.01
C ARG A 115 -3.40 1.62 -10.96
N PHE A 116 -3.23 0.79 -12.00
CA PHE A 116 -2.09 0.91 -12.90
C PHE A 116 -2.20 2.04 -13.93
N THR A 117 -3.38 2.65 -14.11
CA THR A 117 -3.61 3.65 -15.16
C THR A 117 -3.32 5.08 -14.70
N TYR A 118 -3.81 5.46 -13.51
CA TYR A 118 -3.95 6.87 -13.14
C TYR A 118 -3.00 7.33 -12.05
N LEU A 119 -2.42 6.40 -11.30
CA LEU A 119 -2.15 6.62 -9.89
C LEU A 119 -0.63 6.67 -9.62
N GLY A 120 -0.17 7.52 -8.71
CA GLY A 120 1.23 7.59 -8.29
C GLY A 120 1.44 8.26 -6.93
N ASP A 121 2.62 8.85 -6.73
CA ASP A 121 2.92 9.69 -5.55
C ASP A 121 1.99 10.91 -5.53
N PRO A 122 1.09 11.05 -4.54
CA PRO A 122 0.09 12.12 -4.55
C PRO A 122 0.68 13.53 -4.42
N GLU A 123 1.93 13.67 -3.95
CA GLU A 123 2.60 14.99 -3.92
C GLU A 123 3.22 15.37 -5.27
N ARG A 124 3.21 14.48 -6.27
CA ARG A 124 3.86 14.65 -7.57
C ARG A 124 2.97 14.29 -8.77
N VAL A 125 1.77 13.77 -8.53
CA VAL A 125 0.91 13.13 -9.53
C VAL A 125 -0.55 13.46 -9.21
N GLU A 126 -1.21 14.17 -10.12
CA GLU A 126 -2.65 14.39 -10.05
C GLU A 126 -3.38 13.11 -10.50
N ALA A 127 -4.38 12.68 -9.72
CA ALA A 127 -5.20 11.53 -10.08
C ALA A 127 -6.63 11.64 -9.48
N PRO A 128 -7.60 10.84 -9.95
CA PRO A 128 -8.99 10.94 -9.55
C PRO A 128 -9.23 10.17 -8.24
N TRP A 129 -8.60 10.65 -7.17
CA TRP A 129 -8.53 9.93 -5.90
C TRP A 129 -9.88 9.79 -5.21
N HIS A 130 -10.67 10.86 -5.19
CA HIS A 130 -11.98 10.86 -4.56
C HIS A 130 -12.96 9.95 -5.31
N ALA A 131 -12.88 9.91 -6.64
CA ALA A 131 -13.66 9.01 -7.47
C ALA A 131 -13.39 7.56 -7.08
N LEU A 132 -12.12 7.13 -7.09
CA LEU A 132 -11.74 5.74 -6.80
C LEU A 132 -12.05 5.32 -5.35
N ALA A 133 -11.99 6.25 -4.39
CA ALA A 133 -12.47 6.03 -3.03
C ALA A 133 -14.00 5.93 -2.89
N SER A 134 -14.78 6.36 -3.89
CA SER A 134 -16.23 6.57 -3.75
C SER A 134 -17.08 5.34 -4.07
N THR A 135 -18.16 5.17 -3.31
CA THR A 135 -19.20 4.17 -3.58
C THR A 135 -19.88 4.41 -4.94
N ALA A 136 -20.12 5.67 -5.31
CA ALA A 136 -20.75 6.03 -6.58
C ALA A 136 -19.93 5.60 -7.82
N TYR A 137 -18.59 5.66 -7.75
CA TYR A 137 -17.73 5.11 -8.80
C TYR A 137 -17.76 3.58 -8.78
N GLY A 138 -17.65 2.95 -7.62
CA GLY A 138 -17.70 1.49 -7.47
C GLY A 138 -19.00 0.88 -8.02
N GLU A 139 -20.15 1.53 -7.79
CA GLU A 139 -21.45 1.17 -8.40
C GLU A 139 -21.43 1.30 -9.93
N ALA A 140 -20.84 2.37 -10.47
CA ALA A 140 -20.73 2.57 -11.92
C ALA A 140 -19.81 1.54 -12.59
N VAL A 141 -18.72 1.15 -11.92
CA VAL A 141 -17.81 0.06 -12.34
C VAL A 141 -18.54 -1.29 -12.28
N ALA A 142 -19.26 -1.59 -11.18
CA ALA A 142 -20.08 -2.80 -11.06
C ALA A 142 -21.14 -2.91 -12.18
N GLY A 143 -21.69 -1.78 -12.63
CA GLY A 143 -22.56 -1.67 -13.81
C GLY A 143 -21.89 -1.99 -15.15
N CYS A 144 -20.61 -2.37 -15.18
CA CYS A 144 -19.91 -2.88 -16.36
C CYS A 144 -19.79 -4.42 -16.41
N PHE A 145 -20.25 -5.11 -15.36
CA PHE A 145 -19.94 -6.53 -15.17
C PHE A 145 -20.91 -7.44 -15.93
N ARG A 146 -20.35 -8.46 -16.59
CA ARG A 146 -21.05 -9.73 -16.82
C ARG A 146 -21.10 -10.46 -15.48
N ARG A 147 -22.30 -10.81 -14.99
CA ARG A 147 -22.44 -11.50 -13.68
C ARG A 147 -21.97 -12.96 -13.69
N ARG A 148 -21.83 -13.58 -14.86
CA ARG A 148 -21.36 -14.97 -15.05
C ARG A 148 -20.78 -15.17 -16.44
N GLY A 149 -20.01 -16.24 -16.63
CA GLY A 149 -19.41 -16.61 -17.91
C GLY A 149 -18.07 -15.91 -18.15
N PRO A 150 -17.72 -15.55 -19.40
CA PRO A 150 -16.42 -14.96 -19.70
C PRO A 150 -16.26 -13.55 -19.12
N ARG A 151 -15.00 -13.13 -18.93
CA ARG A 151 -14.54 -11.79 -18.55
C ARG A 151 -15.36 -10.68 -19.23
N SER A 152 -15.72 -9.65 -18.46
CA SER A 152 -16.41 -8.46 -18.99
C SER A 152 -15.51 -7.67 -19.93
N GLN A 153 -16.07 -7.27 -21.07
CA GLN A 153 -15.38 -6.54 -22.13
C GLN A 153 -15.68 -5.03 -22.12
N LYS A 154 -16.68 -4.59 -21.36
CA LYS A 154 -17.02 -3.16 -21.24
C LYS A 154 -15.92 -2.46 -20.43
N PRO A 155 -15.30 -1.38 -20.93
CA PRO A 155 -14.31 -0.63 -20.16
C PRO A 155 -14.95 -0.03 -18.91
N GLY A 156 -14.12 0.30 -17.91
CA GLY A 156 -14.58 1.07 -16.75
C GLY A 156 -15.10 2.46 -17.18
N PRO A 157 -16.02 3.06 -16.42
CA PRO A 157 -16.31 4.48 -16.58
C PRO A 157 -15.06 5.32 -16.29
N ASP A 158 -14.96 6.50 -16.89
CA ASP A 158 -13.87 7.44 -16.64
C ASP A 158 -14.00 8.06 -15.22
N PRO A 159 -13.06 7.78 -14.29
CA PRO A 159 -13.17 8.22 -12.89
C PRO A 159 -13.15 9.74 -12.72
N TRP A 160 -12.51 10.50 -13.62
CA TRP A 160 -12.47 11.97 -13.55
C TRP A 160 -13.88 12.61 -13.57
N ARG A 161 -14.87 11.92 -14.12
CA ARG A 161 -16.28 12.36 -14.15
C ARG A 161 -16.97 12.33 -12.78
N PHE A 162 -16.36 11.67 -11.81
CA PHE A 162 -16.86 11.52 -10.44
C PHE A 162 -16.10 12.44 -9.45
N GLU A 163 -14.87 12.84 -9.78
CA GLU A 163 -13.96 13.60 -8.90
C GLU A 163 -14.52 14.95 -8.41
N ALA A 164 -15.13 15.73 -9.30
CA ALA A 164 -15.68 17.05 -8.95
C ALA A 164 -16.92 16.97 -8.04
N LYS A 165 -17.61 15.82 -7.99
CA LYS A 165 -18.84 15.61 -7.22
C LYS A 165 -18.59 15.12 -5.78
N THR A 166 -17.36 14.77 -5.45
CA THR A 166 -17.00 14.00 -4.24
C THR A 166 -16.01 14.70 -3.32
N ARG A 167 -15.75 16.01 -3.52
CA ARG A 167 -14.74 16.80 -2.78
C ARG A 167 -14.87 16.77 -1.25
N ARG A 168 -14.21 15.78 -0.63
CA ARG A 168 -13.64 15.81 0.73
C ARG A 168 -12.41 14.89 0.76
N ALA A 169 -11.32 15.41 1.34
CA ALA A 169 -9.92 14.94 1.24
C ALA A 169 -9.67 13.40 1.30
N ALA A 170 -8.94 12.85 0.31
CA ALA A 170 -8.01 11.69 0.41
C ALA A 170 -7.38 11.32 -0.96
N ASP A 171 -6.04 11.25 -1.05
CA ASP A 171 -5.23 10.83 -2.23
C ASP A 171 -4.47 9.51 -1.95
N PRO A 172 -4.41 8.48 -2.85
CA PRO A 172 -3.10 7.96 -3.46
C PRO A 172 -2.99 6.70 -4.45
N SER A 173 -1.87 6.36 -5.19
CA SER A 173 -1.49 4.96 -5.69
C SER A 173 -0.28 4.71 -6.73
N ALA A 174 -0.41 4.03 -7.93
CA ALA A 174 0.36 2.82 -8.42
C ALA A 174 1.16 2.71 -9.77
N ALA A 175 2.21 1.86 -9.94
CA ALA A 175 2.25 0.37 -10.18
C ALA A 175 3.69 -0.26 -10.20
N ALA A 176 3.86 -1.59 -9.96
CA ALA A 176 5.05 -2.39 -10.40
C ALA A 176 4.92 -3.94 -10.32
N GLY A 177 6.01 -4.66 -10.70
CA GLY A 177 6.10 -6.11 -11.04
C GLY A 177 6.07 -7.18 -9.92
N PRO A 178 6.40 -8.46 -10.22
CA PRO A 178 6.29 -9.59 -9.30
C PRO A 178 7.61 -9.93 -8.59
N SER A 179 7.54 -10.17 -7.28
CA SER A 179 8.68 -10.55 -6.42
C SER A 179 8.30 -11.69 -5.47
N GLY A 180 9.31 -12.44 -5.01
CA GLY A 180 9.18 -13.30 -3.83
C GLY A 180 9.22 -12.42 -2.59
N ASP A 181 8.06 -12.04 -2.09
CA ASP A 181 7.91 -10.90 -1.16
C ASP A 181 8.29 -11.25 0.29
N CYS A 182 8.96 -10.30 0.97
CA CYS A 182 9.16 -10.30 2.43
C CYS A 182 8.55 -9.05 3.04
N THR A 183 7.30 -9.21 3.46
CA THR A 183 6.52 -8.23 4.21
C THR A 183 6.16 -8.89 5.53
N THR A 184 6.14 -8.11 6.61
CA THR A 184 5.63 -8.53 7.92
C THR A 184 4.47 -7.62 8.29
N HIS A 185 3.39 -8.22 8.78
CA HIS A 185 2.25 -7.51 9.33
C HIS A 185 2.11 -7.84 10.82
N ILE A 186 1.85 -6.82 11.63
CA ILE A 186 1.63 -6.91 13.07
C ILE A 186 0.32 -6.18 13.38
N GLY A 187 -0.64 -6.92 13.92
CA GLY A 187 -1.84 -6.37 14.55
C GLY A 187 -1.71 -6.46 16.07
N ALA A 188 -2.02 -5.37 16.78
CA ALA A 188 -2.05 -5.35 18.24
C ALA A 188 -3.29 -4.61 18.76
N VAL A 189 -3.79 -5.07 19.92
CA VAL A 189 -4.89 -4.45 20.67
C VAL A 189 -4.54 -4.50 22.14
N ASP A 190 -4.64 -3.38 22.85
CA ASP A 190 -4.37 -3.32 24.29
C ASP A 190 -5.65 -3.31 25.14
N ARG A 191 -5.48 -3.24 26.47
CA ARG A 191 -6.59 -3.18 27.44
C ARG A 191 -7.42 -1.90 27.37
N GLN A 192 -6.88 -0.83 26.77
CA GLN A 192 -7.53 0.47 26.57
C GLN A 192 -8.24 0.54 25.21
N ARG A 193 -8.24 -0.56 24.43
CA ARG A 193 -8.80 -0.66 23.07
C ARG A 193 -8.04 0.16 22.02
N ASN A 194 -6.80 0.57 22.30
CA ASN A 194 -5.93 1.12 21.27
C ASN A 194 -5.63 0.02 20.23
N LEU A 195 -5.90 0.30 18.95
CA LEU A 195 -5.60 -0.60 17.85
C LEU A 195 -4.33 -0.16 17.13
N VAL A 196 -3.45 -1.11 16.81
CA VAL A 196 -2.30 -0.90 15.91
C VAL A 196 -2.36 -1.91 14.78
N SER A 197 -2.29 -1.42 13.55
CA SER A 197 -2.18 -2.21 12.32
C SER A 197 -0.93 -1.74 11.58
N LEU A 198 0.17 -2.50 11.70
CA LEU A 198 1.48 -2.12 11.18
C LEU A 198 1.92 -3.10 10.09
N THR A 199 2.21 -2.60 8.90
CA THR A 199 2.78 -3.39 7.81
C THR A 199 4.12 -2.79 7.41
N HIS A 200 5.20 -3.56 7.52
CA HIS A 200 6.55 -3.14 7.14
C HIS A 200 7.22 -4.21 6.28
N THR A 201 8.23 -3.84 5.49
CA THR A 201 8.75 -4.73 4.45
C THR A 201 10.13 -4.31 3.97
N ALA A 202 10.96 -5.30 3.62
CA ALA A 202 12.19 -5.10 2.85
C ALA A 202 11.93 -5.16 1.33
N VAL A 203 10.67 -5.32 0.93
CA VAL A 203 10.15 -5.67 -0.40
C VAL A 203 10.39 -7.12 -0.77
N SER A 204 11.54 -7.48 -1.35
CA SER A 204 11.87 -8.89 -1.65
C SER A 204 12.33 -9.65 -0.42
N LEU A 205 12.37 -10.98 -0.49
CA LEU A 205 13.08 -11.83 0.47
C LEU A 205 14.56 -11.46 0.54
N PHE A 206 14.99 -11.04 1.73
CA PHE A 206 16.27 -10.37 1.99
C PHE A 206 16.48 -9.04 1.23
N GLY A 207 15.42 -8.33 0.85
CA GLY A 207 15.50 -6.99 0.26
C GLY A 207 16.40 -6.92 -0.98
N SER A 208 17.37 -6.00 -0.98
CA SER A 208 18.41 -5.91 -2.02
C SER A 208 19.50 -6.99 -1.90
N ARG A 209 19.50 -7.75 -0.81
CA ARG A 209 20.58 -8.66 -0.35
C ARG A 209 21.88 -7.95 0.04
N VAL A 210 21.87 -6.62 0.12
CA VAL A 210 22.98 -5.81 0.61
C VAL A 210 22.79 -5.54 2.10
N VAL A 211 23.75 -6.01 2.91
CA VAL A 211 23.83 -5.69 4.34
C VAL A 211 24.99 -4.71 4.52
N VAL A 212 24.68 -3.52 5.03
CA VAL A 212 25.66 -2.43 5.16
C VAL A 212 26.77 -2.85 6.14
N PRO A 213 28.05 -2.89 5.71
CA PRO A 213 29.17 -3.33 6.54
C PRO A 213 29.25 -2.58 7.87
N GLY A 214 29.62 -3.30 8.94
CA GLY A 214 29.73 -2.74 10.29
C GLY A 214 28.39 -2.45 11.01
N THR A 215 27.26 -2.32 10.29
CA THR A 215 25.96 -1.99 10.90
C THR A 215 25.01 -3.20 11.04
N GLY A 216 25.15 -4.21 10.18
CA GLY A 216 24.20 -5.33 10.12
C GLY A 216 22.81 -4.95 9.56
N ILE A 217 22.65 -3.73 9.04
CA ILE A 217 21.38 -3.24 8.48
C ILE A 217 21.22 -3.75 7.05
N LEU A 218 20.15 -4.50 6.82
CA LEU A 218 19.74 -4.97 5.50
C LEU A 218 19.00 -3.85 4.75
N LEU A 219 19.42 -3.55 3.53
CA LEU A 219 18.76 -2.57 2.67
C LEU A 219 17.56 -3.18 1.95
N SER A 220 16.48 -2.39 1.84
CA SER A 220 15.33 -2.76 0.99
C SER A 220 15.67 -2.60 -0.49
N ASN A 221 14.95 -3.28 -1.36
CA ASN A 221 14.99 -3.05 -2.81
C ASN A 221 13.76 -2.26 -3.32
N GLY A 222 13.19 -1.37 -2.50
CA GLY A 222 11.91 -0.70 -2.78
C GLY A 222 11.83 0.11 -4.09
N MET A 223 12.96 0.46 -4.71
CA MET A 223 12.98 1.07 -6.04
C MET A 223 12.35 0.20 -7.14
N ILE A 224 12.26 -1.14 -6.96
CA ILE A 224 11.54 -2.01 -7.91
C ILE A 224 10.04 -1.74 -7.99
N TRP A 225 9.51 -0.91 -7.11
CA TRP A 225 8.12 -0.50 -7.11
C TRP A 225 7.80 0.72 -7.98
N PHE A 226 8.80 1.33 -8.61
CA PHE A 226 8.54 2.29 -9.69
C PHE A 226 8.31 1.58 -11.02
N ASP A 227 7.58 2.25 -11.90
CA ASP A 227 7.56 1.93 -13.32
C ASP A 227 8.92 2.35 -13.94
N PRO A 228 9.64 1.44 -14.64
CA PRO A 228 10.86 1.81 -15.35
C PRO A 228 10.60 2.64 -16.61
N GLU A 229 9.38 2.63 -17.17
CA GLU A 229 9.03 3.47 -18.32
C GLU A 229 8.86 4.94 -17.88
N PRO A 230 9.53 5.91 -18.53
CA PRO A 230 9.31 7.33 -18.27
C PRO A 230 7.91 7.81 -18.69
N GLY A 231 7.43 8.89 -18.06
CA GLY A 231 6.15 9.54 -18.41
C GLY A 231 4.89 8.87 -17.87
N ARG A 232 5.03 7.83 -17.05
CA ARG A 232 3.93 7.15 -16.35
C ARG A 232 3.67 7.79 -14.97
N PRO A 233 2.44 7.74 -14.44
CA PRO A 233 2.11 8.20 -13.08
C PRO A 233 3.08 7.70 -12.01
N ASN A 234 3.53 6.44 -12.08
CA ASN A 234 4.50 5.87 -11.14
C ASN A 234 5.91 5.66 -11.72
N SER A 235 6.34 6.43 -12.73
CA SER A 235 7.76 6.40 -13.16
C SER A 235 8.71 6.80 -12.03
N VAL A 236 9.95 6.31 -12.08
CA VAL A 236 11.06 6.78 -11.23
C VAL A 236 11.18 8.31 -11.28
N GLY A 237 11.41 8.97 -10.13
CA GLY A 237 11.64 10.41 -10.06
C GLY A 237 12.29 10.85 -8.76
N SER A 238 13.04 11.96 -8.79
CA SER A 238 13.79 12.46 -7.63
C SER A 238 12.87 12.90 -6.48
N GLY A 239 13.13 12.37 -5.27
CA GLY A 239 12.32 12.61 -4.06
C GLY A 239 10.87 12.14 -4.16
N LYS A 240 10.53 11.32 -5.17
CA LYS A 240 9.21 10.72 -5.35
C LYS A 240 9.09 9.46 -4.49
N ARG A 241 7.89 9.15 -4.02
CA ARG A 241 7.56 7.89 -3.35
C ARG A 241 7.04 6.89 -4.38
N ALA A 242 7.61 5.68 -4.38
CA ALA A 242 7.02 4.60 -5.13
C ALA A 242 5.68 4.19 -4.51
N LEU A 243 4.79 3.68 -5.33
CA LEU A 243 3.67 2.90 -4.83
C LEU A 243 4.12 1.71 -4.01
N VAL A 244 3.54 1.57 -2.82
CA VAL A 244 3.58 0.34 -2.04
C VAL A 244 2.27 -0.46 -2.14
N ASN A 245 2.36 -1.77 -1.94
CA ASN A 245 1.18 -2.66 -1.98
C ASN A 245 0.58 -2.97 -0.59
N MET A 246 1.11 -2.33 0.45
CA MET A 246 0.70 -2.57 1.83
C MET A 246 -0.70 -2.00 2.09
N VAL A 247 -1.50 -2.76 2.83
CA VAL A 247 -2.88 -2.41 3.24
C VAL A 247 -3.07 -2.80 4.71
N PRO A 248 -2.49 -2.04 5.66
CA PRO A 248 -2.93 -2.09 7.04
C PRO A 248 -4.35 -1.52 7.14
N VAL A 249 -5.22 -2.18 7.91
CA VAL A 249 -6.62 -1.82 8.12
C VAL A 249 -6.95 -1.83 9.61
N LEU A 250 -7.56 -0.74 10.06
CA LEU A 250 -8.32 -0.72 11.30
C LEU A 250 -9.80 -0.78 10.94
N ALA A 251 -10.54 -1.69 11.56
CA ALA A 251 -11.98 -1.81 11.36
C ALA A 251 -12.73 -1.56 12.67
N PHE A 252 -13.84 -0.84 12.54
CA PHE A 252 -14.72 -0.41 13.61
C PHE A 252 -16.15 -0.85 13.28
N ARG A 253 -16.99 -1.01 14.31
CA ARG A 253 -18.38 -1.40 14.14
C ARG A 253 -19.25 -0.60 15.10
N ARG A 254 -20.03 0.35 14.55
CA ARG A 254 -20.79 1.35 15.31
C ARG A 254 -19.87 2.27 16.14
N GLY A 255 -18.78 2.77 15.54
CA GLY A 255 -17.77 3.58 16.22
C GLY A 255 -16.78 2.81 17.11
N GLU A 256 -17.12 1.60 17.57
CA GLU A 256 -16.27 0.82 18.48
C GLU A 256 -15.15 0.05 17.74
N PRO A 257 -13.92 0.00 18.30
CA PRO A 257 -12.83 -0.84 17.80
C PRO A 257 -13.26 -2.30 17.63
N TYR A 258 -13.15 -2.85 16.41
CA TYR A 258 -13.62 -4.20 16.09
C TYR A 258 -12.48 -5.17 15.77
N LEU A 259 -11.63 -4.85 14.80
CA LEU A 259 -10.44 -5.65 14.46
C LEU A 259 -9.30 -4.82 13.85
N THR A 260 -8.11 -5.41 13.85
CA THR A 260 -6.96 -5.00 13.04
C THR A 260 -6.71 -6.08 11.99
N LEU A 261 -6.40 -5.68 10.76
CA LEU A 261 -6.17 -6.60 9.64
C LEU A 261 -5.06 -6.08 8.73
N GLY A 262 -4.28 -7.00 8.21
CA GLY A 262 -3.24 -6.75 7.21
C GLY A 262 -2.64 -8.09 6.79
N ALA A 263 -1.84 -8.08 5.73
CA ALA A 263 -1.25 -9.29 5.18
C ALA A 263 0.15 -9.03 4.62
N PRO A 264 1.01 -10.06 4.53
CA PRO A 264 2.20 -10.06 3.72
C PRO A 264 1.92 -10.52 2.27
N GLY A 265 2.91 -10.44 1.38
CA GLY A 265 2.81 -10.99 0.01
C GLY A 265 2.57 -9.95 -1.10
N GLY A 266 3.15 -8.76 -0.96
CA GLY A 266 3.24 -7.76 -2.03
C GLY A 266 1.90 -7.44 -2.68
N ARG A 267 1.77 -7.61 -4.00
CA ARG A 267 0.52 -7.30 -4.73
C ARG A 267 -0.68 -8.14 -4.29
N LYS A 268 -0.47 -9.34 -3.71
CA LYS A 268 -1.57 -10.16 -3.19
C LYS A 268 -2.22 -9.54 -1.96
N ILE A 269 -1.55 -8.64 -1.23
CA ILE A 269 -2.12 -7.94 -0.07
C ILE A 269 -3.36 -7.14 -0.48
N VAL A 270 -3.25 -6.38 -1.58
CA VAL A 270 -4.30 -5.47 -2.08
C VAL A 270 -5.59 -6.23 -2.42
N SER A 271 -5.48 -7.44 -2.95
CA SER A 271 -6.64 -8.28 -3.24
C SER A 271 -7.06 -9.16 -2.06
N ALA A 272 -6.15 -9.65 -1.22
CA ALA A 272 -6.47 -10.52 -0.08
C ALA A 272 -7.23 -9.80 1.03
N ILE A 273 -7.01 -8.50 1.23
CA ILE A 273 -7.69 -7.75 2.28
C ILE A 273 -9.21 -7.62 2.01
N PRO A 274 -9.67 -7.23 0.80
CA PRO A 274 -11.06 -7.37 0.38
C PRO A 274 -11.62 -8.81 0.30
N GLN A 275 -10.81 -9.84 0.57
CA GLN A 275 -11.25 -11.24 0.60
C GLN A 275 -11.54 -11.74 2.01
N VAL A 276 -10.83 -11.21 2.99
CA VAL A 276 -11.06 -11.45 4.42
C VAL A 276 -12.19 -10.57 4.98
N LEU A 277 -12.45 -9.41 4.35
CA LEU A 277 -13.56 -8.49 4.63
C LEU A 277 -14.86 -8.87 3.88
#